data_AF-A0A849ZFN7-F1
#
_entry.id   AF-A0A849ZFN7-F1
#
_cell.length_a   1.000
_cell.length_b   1.000
_cell.length_c   1.000
_cell.angle_alpha   90.00
_cell.angle_beta   90.00
_cell.angle_gamma   90.00
#
_symmetry.space_group_name_H-M   'P 1'
#
loop_
_entity.id
_entity.type
_entity.pdbx_description
1 polymer ?
#
loop_
_entity_poly.entity_id
_entity_poly.type
_entity_poly.pdbx_seq_one_letter_code
_entity_poly.pdbx_strand_id
1 'polypeptide(L)'
;MLPLLRTVATRLSGAWPHIRAGLILFHLLAVITLSLPGRGFRNPRVWQTRVVKTDLADWSRTLGVPPDVLAESLQSVAAGWSKTRARLAKPFLRYASYAAMTQSWSMFASPQRNPAELHVSGDAGNGMEPLYRPQDESAQLLSGFLDHNRVRKFRGRFGRRTPGKTFESFAAYVAKLACRERADLVRVEVALWVYRSLPAQARERGDVPEGAYENRRKYECEALR
;
A
#
# COMPACT_ATOMS: atom_id res chain seq x y z
N MET A 1 60.88 -2.83 -11.94
CA MET A 1 59.46 -2.76 -11.50
C MET A 1 58.87 -1.35 -11.48
N LEU A 2 59.60 -0.31 -11.04
CA LEU A 2 59.13 1.09 -11.02
C LEU A 2 58.70 1.72 -12.37
N PRO A 3 59.37 1.48 -13.53
CA PRO A 3 58.96 2.12 -14.79
C PRO A 3 57.65 1.58 -15.36
N LEU A 4 57.39 0.27 -15.21
CA LEU A 4 56.12 -0.36 -15.59
C LEU A 4 54.93 0.23 -14.80
N LEU A 5 55.10 0.48 -13.50
CA LEU A 5 54.06 1.09 -12.66
C LEU A 5 53.74 2.54 -13.08
N ARG A 6 54.75 3.33 -13.48
CA ARG A 6 54.55 4.70 -13.98
C ARG A 6 53.81 4.74 -15.32
N THR A 7 54.15 3.84 -16.26
CA THR A 7 53.48 3.77 -17.56
C THR A 7 52.02 3.32 -17.43
N VAL A 8 51.73 2.42 -16.49
CA VAL A 8 50.35 2.02 -16.18
C VAL A 8 49.59 3.19 -15.55
N ALA A 9 50.19 3.91 -14.60
CA ALA A 9 49.57 5.06 -13.95
C ALA A 9 49.21 6.21 -14.91
N THR A 10 50.09 6.55 -15.87
CA THR A 10 49.84 7.61 -16.85
C THR A 10 48.81 7.20 -17.92
N ARG A 11 48.79 5.94 -18.33
CA ARG A 11 47.72 5.41 -19.20
C ARG A 11 46.37 5.38 -18.49
N LEU A 12 46.36 4.98 -17.22
CA LEU A 12 45.16 5.01 -16.38
C LEU A 12 44.67 6.45 -16.18
N SER A 13 45.54 7.44 -15.95
CA SER A 13 45.11 8.83 -15.80
C SER A 13 44.48 9.41 -17.07
N GLY A 14 44.96 9.02 -18.26
CA GLY A 14 44.36 9.43 -19.53
C GLY A 14 43.03 8.74 -19.84
N ALA A 15 42.89 7.45 -19.49
CA ALA A 15 41.66 6.69 -19.71
C ALA A 15 40.58 6.93 -18.63
N TRP A 16 40.98 7.39 -17.44
CA TRP A 16 40.09 7.54 -16.29
C TRP A 16 38.86 8.41 -16.52
N PRO A 17 38.95 9.58 -17.19
CA PRO A 17 37.76 10.38 -17.51
C PRO A 17 36.74 9.60 -18.34
N HIS A 18 37.19 8.80 -19.31
CA HIS A 18 36.31 7.99 -20.15
C HIS A 18 35.70 6.81 -19.38
N ILE A 19 36.48 6.13 -18.54
CA ILE A 19 35.97 5.08 -17.66
C ILE A 19 34.91 5.64 -16.71
N ARG A 20 35.21 6.77 -16.06
CA ARG A 20 34.27 7.47 -15.17
C ARG A 20 33.00 7.88 -15.91
N ALA A 21 33.11 8.45 -17.10
CA ALA A 21 31.97 8.81 -17.93
C ALA A 21 31.12 7.58 -18.28
N GLY A 22 31.75 6.46 -18.64
CA GLY A 22 31.06 5.19 -18.91
C GLY A 22 30.32 4.65 -17.68
N LEU A 23 30.92 4.70 -16.49
CA LEU A 23 30.27 4.29 -15.24
C LEU A 23 29.09 5.19 -14.87
N ILE A 24 29.24 6.51 -15.03
CA ILE A 24 28.14 7.47 -14.81
C ILE A 24 27.00 7.21 -15.79
N LEU A 25 27.31 7.05 -17.09
CA LEU A 25 26.31 6.75 -18.10
C LEU A 25 25.59 5.44 -17.81
N PHE A 26 26.33 4.38 -17.45
CA PHE A 26 25.74 3.10 -17.05
C PHE A 26 24.79 3.27 -15.85
N HIS A 27 25.20 4.01 -14.82
CA HIS A 27 24.35 4.30 -13.66
C HIS A 27 23.08 5.08 -14.04
N LEU A 28 23.21 6.12 -14.87
CA LEU A 28 22.07 6.91 -15.34
C LEU A 28 21.10 6.05 -16.14
N LEU A 29 21.59 5.23 -17.07
CA LEU A 29 20.76 4.30 -17.84
C LEU A 29 20.06 3.27 -16.94
N ALA A 30 20.75 2.78 -15.90
CA ALA A 30 20.15 1.89 -14.91
C ALA A 30 19.00 2.60 -14.16
N VAL A 31 19.23 3.80 -13.64
CA VAL A 31 18.23 4.58 -12.90
C VAL A 31 17.02 4.90 -13.79
N ILE A 32 17.25 5.38 -15.01
CA ILE A 32 16.19 5.71 -15.98
C ILE A 32 15.37 4.45 -16.31
N THR A 33 16.03 3.34 -16.60
CA THR A 33 15.33 2.11 -17.00
C THR A 33 14.54 1.49 -15.85
N LEU A 34 15.09 1.53 -14.63
CA LEU A 34 14.47 0.94 -13.44
C LEU A 34 13.34 1.80 -12.88
N SER A 35 13.39 3.12 -13.09
CA SER A 35 12.33 4.07 -12.69
C SER A 35 11.08 3.97 -13.58
N LEU A 36 11.19 3.41 -14.79
CA LEU A 36 10.02 3.13 -15.64
C LEU A 36 8.96 2.33 -14.86
N PRO A 37 7.66 2.65 -15.00
CA PRO A 37 6.59 1.92 -14.31
C PRO A 37 6.55 0.44 -14.73
N GLY A 38 6.47 -0.51 -13.80
CA GLY A 38 6.53 -1.93 -14.20
C GLY A 38 5.83 -2.95 -13.29
N ARG A 39 5.26 -2.51 -12.16
CA ARG A 39 4.58 -3.38 -11.21
C ARG A 39 3.10 -3.01 -11.17
N GLY A 40 2.21 -4.01 -11.26
CA GLY A 40 0.77 -3.80 -11.01
C GLY A 40 -0.19 -4.58 -11.89
N PHE A 41 0.17 -4.89 -13.14
CA PHE A 41 -0.82 -5.34 -14.14
C PHE A 41 -0.90 -6.85 -14.37
N ARG A 42 0.05 -7.62 -13.82
CA ARG A 42 0.21 -9.06 -14.11
C ARG A 42 -0.72 -9.99 -13.34
N ASN A 43 -1.36 -9.53 -12.27
CA ASN A 43 -2.24 -10.39 -11.47
C ASN A 43 -3.68 -10.25 -11.96
N PRO A 44 -4.27 -11.26 -12.61
CA PRO A 44 -5.64 -11.19 -13.13
C PRO A 44 -6.67 -10.87 -12.04
N ARG A 45 -6.41 -11.29 -10.79
CA ARG A 45 -7.30 -11.02 -9.65
C ARG A 45 -7.44 -9.53 -9.34
N VAL A 46 -6.44 -8.71 -9.66
CA VAL A 46 -6.48 -7.25 -9.42
C VAL A 46 -7.53 -6.59 -10.31
N TRP A 47 -7.67 -7.05 -11.55
CA TRP A 47 -8.68 -6.55 -12.50
C TRP A 47 -10.12 -6.85 -12.06
N GLN A 48 -10.30 -7.85 -11.20
CA GLN A 48 -11.60 -8.21 -10.65
C GLN A 48 -11.99 -7.44 -9.39
N THR A 49 -11.10 -6.60 -8.86
CA THR A 49 -11.38 -5.81 -7.66
C THR A 49 -12.43 -4.73 -7.94
N ARG A 50 -13.24 -4.40 -6.92
CA ARG A 50 -14.23 -3.32 -6.98
C ARG A 50 -13.62 -2.00 -7.45
N VAL A 51 -12.43 -1.66 -6.95
CA VAL A 51 -11.72 -0.42 -7.31
C VAL A 51 -11.45 -0.35 -8.81
N VAL A 52 -10.85 -1.40 -9.40
CA VAL A 52 -10.54 -1.40 -10.83
C VAL A 52 -11.81 -1.38 -11.69
N LYS A 53 -12.86 -2.09 -11.28
CA LYS A 53 -14.15 -2.05 -11.99
C LYS A 53 -14.78 -0.65 -11.98
N THR A 54 -14.76 0.04 -10.84
CA THR A 54 -15.24 1.41 -10.73
C THR A 54 -14.40 2.37 -11.57
N ASP A 55 -13.07 2.27 -11.51
CA ASP A 55 -12.18 3.13 -12.29
C ASP A 55 -12.39 2.90 -13.80
N LEU A 56 -12.53 1.64 -14.24
CA LEU A 56 -12.84 1.31 -15.63
C LEU A 56 -14.18 1.88 -16.08
N ALA A 57 -15.22 1.79 -15.25
CA ALA A 57 -16.53 2.36 -15.58
C ALA A 57 -16.49 3.89 -15.72
N ASP A 58 -15.72 4.57 -14.86
CA ASP A 58 -15.53 6.02 -14.94
C ASP A 58 -14.78 6.41 -16.22
N TRP A 59 -13.64 5.77 -16.49
CA TRP A 59 -12.85 6.04 -17.70
C TRP A 59 -13.59 5.67 -18.98
N SER A 60 -14.34 4.56 -18.97
CA SER A 60 -15.20 4.14 -20.07
C SER A 60 -16.20 5.23 -20.44
N ARG A 61 -16.86 5.84 -19.43
CA ARG A 61 -17.78 6.96 -19.65
C ARG A 61 -17.09 8.18 -20.23
N THR A 62 -15.92 8.54 -19.72
CA THR A 62 -15.16 9.71 -20.19
C THR A 62 -14.63 9.53 -21.61
N LEU A 63 -14.18 8.33 -21.96
CA LEU A 63 -13.58 8.02 -23.26
C LEU A 63 -14.60 7.59 -24.31
N GLY A 64 -15.84 7.29 -23.92
CA GLY A 64 -16.88 6.79 -24.83
C GLY A 64 -16.62 5.37 -25.35
N VAL A 65 -15.86 4.55 -24.60
CA VAL A 65 -15.48 3.19 -24.99
C VAL A 65 -16.11 2.19 -24.03
N PRO A 66 -16.70 1.06 -24.48
CA PRO A 66 -17.26 0.04 -23.59
C PRO A 66 -16.24 -0.46 -22.53
N PRO A 67 -16.66 -0.72 -21.27
CA PRO A 67 -15.74 -1.06 -20.19
C PRO A 67 -14.90 -2.32 -20.43
N ASP A 68 -15.49 -3.32 -21.08
CA ASP A 68 -14.87 -4.58 -21.47
C ASP A 68 -13.78 -4.36 -22.54
N VAL A 69 -14.10 -3.62 -23.60
CA VAL A 69 -13.16 -3.26 -24.67
C VAL A 69 -11.97 -2.44 -24.12
N LEU A 70 -12.26 -1.48 -23.23
CA LEU A 70 -11.25 -0.68 -22.56
C LEU A 70 -10.35 -1.56 -21.69
N ALA A 71 -10.93 -2.47 -20.91
CA ALA A 71 -10.19 -3.37 -20.04
C ALA A 71 -9.25 -4.29 -20.83
N GLU A 72 -9.71 -4.88 -21.93
CA GLU A 72 -8.90 -5.74 -22.81
C GLU A 72 -7.74 -4.97 -23.43
N SER A 73 -8.01 -3.77 -23.95
CA SER A 73 -7.01 -2.89 -24.55
C SER A 73 -5.92 -2.52 -23.53
N LEU A 74 -6.32 -2.10 -22.32
CA LEU A 74 -5.39 -1.76 -21.25
C LEU A 74 -4.56 -2.97 -20.80
N GLN A 75 -5.16 -4.16 -20.73
CA GLN A 75 -4.44 -5.39 -20.39
C GLN A 75 -3.39 -5.73 -21.45
N SER A 76 -3.74 -5.63 -22.73
CA SER A 76 -2.84 -5.87 -23.86
C SER A 76 -1.64 -4.90 -23.84
N VAL A 77 -1.92 -3.60 -23.73
CA VAL A 77 -0.89 -2.55 -23.64
C VAL A 77 0.01 -2.77 -22.42
N ALA A 78 -0.58 -3.05 -21.25
CA ALA A 78 0.16 -3.28 -20.03
C ALA A 78 1.05 -4.53 -20.11
N ALA A 79 0.60 -5.60 -20.76
CA ALA A 79 1.38 -6.82 -20.97
C ALA A 79 2.57 -6.57 -21.90
N GLY A 80 2.36 -5.87 -23.03
CA GLY A 80 3.40 -5.47 -23.97
C GLY A 80 4.46 -4.60 -23.29
N TRP A 81 4.03 -3.55 -22.61
CA TRP A 81 4.90 -2.66 -21.84
C TRP A 81 5.71 -3.41 -20.78
N SER A 82 5.06 -4.27 -19.98
CA SER A 82 5.71 -5.06 -18.93
C SER A 82 6.81 -5.97 -19.51
N LYS A 83 6.57 -6.58 -20.67
CA LYS A 83 7.54 -7.44 -21.37
C LYS A 83 8.74 -6.63 -21.86
N THR A 84 8.50 -5.49 -22.51
CA THR A 84 9.56 -4.60 -23.02
C THR A 84 10.42 -4.07 -21.89
N ARG A 85 9.79 -3.53 -20.83
CA ARG A 85 10.50 -3.05 -19.65
C ARG A 85 11.33 -4.15 -18.99
N ALA A 86 10.80 -5.37 -18.85
CA ALA A 86 11.56 -6.47 -18.25
C ALA A 86 12.84 -6.78 -19.03
N ARG A 87 12.81 -6.68 -20.36
CA ARG A 87 13.99 -6.85 -21.22
C ARG A 87 15.00 -5.71 -21.03
N LEU A 88 14.53 -4.47 -21.04
CA LEU A 88 15.38 -3.29 -20.83
C LEU A 88 16.03 -3.30 -19.43
N ALA A 89 15.28 -3.70 -18.41
CA ALA A 89 15.77 -3.71 -17.03
C ALA A 89 16.75 -4.86 -16.74
N LYS A 90 16.65 -6.00 -17.45
CA LYS A 90 17.45 -7.21 -17.23
C LYS A 90 18.96 -6.97 -17.00
N PRO A 91 19.68 -6.21 -17.86
CA PRO A 91 21.11 -5.97 -17.66
C PRO A 91 21.44 -5.25 -16.35
N PHE A 92 20.53 -4.41 -15.86
CA PHE A 92 20.75 -3.58 -14.68
C PHE A 92 20.33 -4.26 -13.37
N LEU A 93 19.57 -5.38 -13.40
CA LEU A 93 19.00 -5.99 -12.19
C LEU A 93 20.06 -6.44 -11.16
N ARG A 94 21.17 -7.03 -11.63
CA ARG A 94 22.26 -7.47 -10.72
C ARG A 94 22.94 -6.28 -10.06
N TYR A 95 23.31 -5.28 -10.87
CA TYR A 95 23.85 -4.03 -10.37
C TYR A 95 22.89 -3.35 -9.39
N ALA A 96 21.60 -3.34 -9.71
CA ALA A 96 20.58 -2.71 -8.89
C ALA A 96 20.42 -3.36 -7.52
N SER A 97 20.49 -4.69 -7.49
CA SER A 97 20.48 -5.46 -6.24
C SER A 97 21.72 -5.16 -5.40
N TYR A 98 22.90 -5.13 -6.02
CA TYR A 98 24.16 -4.84 -5.34
C TYR A 98 24.19 -3.41 -4.77
N ALA A 99 23.73 -2.44 -5.55
CA ALA A 99 23.67 -1.03 -5.16
C ALA A 99 22.41 -0.66 -4.35
N ALA A 100 21.61 -1.64 -3.93
CA ALA A 100 20.36 -1.44 -3.18
C ALA A 100 19.37 -0.42 -3.79
N MET A 101 19.36 -0.27 -5.12
CA MET A 101 18.48 0.66 -5.86
C MET A 101 17.20 -0.02 -6.36
N THR A 102 16.84 -1.17 -5.80
CA THR A 102 15.58 -1.84 -6.14
C THR A 102 14.43 -1.26 -5.33
N GLN A 103 13.39 -0.76 -5.99
CA GLN A 103 12.18 -0.31 -5.32
C GLN A 103 11.14 -1.44 -5.24
N SER A 104 10.70 -1.78 -4.03
CA SER A 104 9.75 -2.87 -3.82
C SER A 104 8.27 -2.44 -3.91
N TRP A 105 7.99 -1.13 -3.81
CA TRP A 105 6.64 -0.55 -3.83
C TRP A 105 6.33 0.16 -5.16
N SER A 106 5.03 0.32 -5.47
CA SER A 106 4.55 1.12 -6.60
C SER A 106 4.42 2.59 -6.18
N MET A 107 4.89 3.54 -7.01
CA MET A 107 4.78 4.99 -6.72
C MET A 107 3.41 5.57 -7.08
N PHE A 108 2.72 4.98 -8.07
CA PHE A 108 1.45 5.48 -8.58
C PHE A 108 0.38 4.39 -8.49
N ALA A 109 0.13 3.90 -7.27
CA ALA A 109 -1.03 3.05 -7.04
C ALA A 109 -2.31 3.88 -7.20
N SER A 110 -3.38 3.30 -7.77
CA SER A 110 -4.68 3.98 -7.90
C SER A 110 -5.10 4.55 -6.54
N PRO A 111 -5.59 5.80 -6.48
CA PRO A 111 -6.04 6.42 -5.25
C PRO A 111 -7.09 5.53 -4.58
N GLN A 112 -6.95 5.33 -3.27
CA GLN A 112 -7.91 4.53 -2.53
C GLN A 112 -9.19 5.32 -2.30
N ARG A 113 -10.20 5.06 -3.13
CA ARG A 113 -11.53 5.70 -3.05
C ARG A 113 -12.43 5.15 -1.94
N ASN A 114 -12.05 4.00 -1.37
CA ASN A 114 -12.74 3.39 -0.24
C ASN A 114 -11.72 3.15 0.90
N PRO A 115 -11.31 4.20 1.64
CA PRO A 115 -10.52 4.02 2.86
C PRO A 115 -11.26 3.16 3.90
N ALA A 116 -10.49 2.55 4.80
CA ALA A 116 -11.00 1.78 5.92
C ALA A 116 -10.34 2.24 7.22
N GLU A 117 -11.16 2.43 8.24
CA GLU A 117 -10.75 2.83 9.58
C GLU A 117 -10.98 1.68 10.57
N LEU A 118 -10.05 1.49 11.49
CA LEU A 118 -10.20 0.47 12.52
C LEU A 118 -11.02 1.05 13.67
N HIS A 119 -12.19 0.48 13.92
CA HIS A 119 -13.07 0.86 15.01
C HIS A 119 -13.08 -0.25 16.06
N VAL A 120 -12.92 0.12 17.33
CA VAL A 120 -13.03 -0.80 18.47
C VAL A 120 -14.17 -0.34 19.36
N SER A 121 -15.10 -1.24 19.67
CA SER A 121 -16.23 -0.97 20.54
C SER A 121 -16.25 -2.00 21.68
N GLY A 122 -16.74 -1.62 22.84
CA GLY A 122 -16.81 -2.45 24.03
C GLY A 122 -18.22 -2.49 24.59
N ASP A 123 -18.56 -3.55 25.30
CA ASP A 123 -19.81 -3.67 26.03
C ASP A 123 -19.50 -4.06 27.46
N ALA A 124 -19.91 -3.22 28.40
CA ALA A 124 -19.82 -3.44 29.85
C ALA A 124 -21.16 -3.91 30.46
N GLY A 125 -22.11 -4.37 29.64
CA GLY A 125 -23.43 -4.84 30.04
C GLY A 125 -24.58 -3.87 29.71
N ASN A 126 -24.26 -2.66 29.21
CA ASN A 126 -25.25 -1.62 28.87
C ASN A 126 -25.31 -1.33 27.36
N GLY A 127 -24.69 -2.16 26.54
CA GLY A 127 -24.62 -2.01 25.09
C GLY A 127 -23.24 -1.57 24.60
N MET A 128 -23.10 -1.54 23.28
CA MET A 128 -21.82 -1.28 22.63
C MET A 128 -21.49 0.22 22.64
N GLU A 129 -20.41 0.59 23.31
CA GLU A 129 -19.84 1.93 23.31
C GLU A 129 -18.50 1.99 22.54
N PRO A 130 -18.14 3.13 21.95
CA PRO A 130 -16.86 3.27 21.24
C PRO A 130 -15.69 3.30 22.25
N LEU A 131 -14.71 2.40 22.06
CA LEU A 131 -13.46 2.41 22.83
C LEU A 131 -12.32 3.08 22.06
N TYR A 132 -12.32 2.89 20.73
CA TYR A 132 -11.37 3.52 19.84
C TYR A 132 -12.03 3.92 18.52
N ARG A 133 -11.87 5.19 18.14
CA ARG A 133 -12.19 5.74 16.81
C ARG A 133 -11.06 6.69 16.39
N PRO A 134 -10.59 6.65 15.14
CA PRO A 134 -9.61 7.63 14.67
C PRO A 134 -10.17 9.06 14.79
N GLN A 135 -9.37 9.98 15.34
CA GLN A 135 -9.71 11.40 15.48
C GLN A 135 -10.92 11.73 16.38
N ASP A 136 -11.38 10.77 17.18
CA ASP A 136 -12.40 10.99 18.20
C ASP A 136 -11.73 11.16 19.56
N GLU A 137 -11.96 12.29 20.23
CA GLU A 137 -11.40 12.57 21.55
C GLU A 137 -12.06 11.76 22.67
N SER A 138 -13.30 11.31 22.45
CA SER A 138 -14.05 10.52 23.43
C SER A 138 -13.74 9.02 23.39
N ALA A 139 -13.12 8.54 22.30
CA ALA A 139 -12.85 7.12 22.08
C ALA A 139 -11.36 6.87 21.80
N GLN A 140 -10.52 6.94 22.84
CA GLN A 140 -9.06 6.89 22.72
C GLN A 140 -8.36 5.76 23.50
N LEU A 141 -9.10 4.77 24.05
CA LEU A 141 -8.54 3.76 24.97
C LEU A 141 -7.24 3.11 24.46
N LEU A 142 -7.14 2.87 23.15
CA LEU A 142 -6.01 2.20 22.50
C LEU A 142 -5.20 3.11 21.56
N SER A 143 -5.38 4.44 21.62
CA SER A 143 -4.75 5.40 20.69
C SER A 143 -3.22 5.28 20.68
N GLY A 144 -2.58 5.19 21.84
CA GLY A 144 -1.12 5.08 21.97
C GLY A 144 -0.52 3.90 21.20
N PHE A 145 -1.21 2.75 21.16
CA PHE A 145 -0.79 1.60 20.36
C PHE A 145 -1.21 1.73 18.89
N LEU A 146 -2.48 2.06 18.65
CA LEU A 146 -3.07 1.99 17.32
C LEU A 146 -2.57 3.10 16.40
N ASP A 147 -2.27 4.28 16.92
CA ASP A 147 -1.79 5.44 16.16
C ASP A 147 -0.28 5.39 15.89
N HIS A 148 0.43 4.46 16.52
CA HIS A 148 1.86 4.27 16.28
C HIS A 148 2.15 3.96 14.81
N ASN A 149 3.18 4.59 14.24
CA ASN A 149 3.52 4.51 12.81
C ASN A 149 3.68 3.07 12.28
N ARG A 150 4.20 2.16 13.11
CA ARG A 150 4.35 0.74 12.75
C ARG A 150 3.01 0.00 12.67
N VAL A 151 2.00 0.45 13.40
CA VAL A 151 0.64 -0.14 13.42
C VAL A 151 -0.22 0.50 12.32
N ARG A 152 -0.07 1.80 12.07
CA ARG A 152 -0.80 2.55 11.04
C ARG A 152 -0.80 1.88 9.66
N LYS A 153 0.32 1.25 9.27
CA LYS A 153 0.44 0.52 7.99
C LYS A 153 -0.58 -0.61 7.82
N PHE A 154 -1.05 -1.21 8.91
CA PHE A 154 -2.00 -2.31 8.88
C PHE A 154 -3.41 -1.83 8.50
N ARG A 155 -3.80 -0.61 8.89
CA ARG A 155 -5.11 -0.01 8.49
C ARG A 155 -5.26 0.02 6.97
N GLY A 156 -4.25 0.60 6.29
CA GLY A 156 -4.22 0.62 4.83
C GLY A 156 -4.13 -0.76 4.19
N ARG A 157 -3.54 -1.75 4.87
CA ARG A 157 -3.45 -3.13 4.38
C ARG A 157 -4.78 -3.85 4.44
N PHE A 158 -5.53 -3.66 5.52
CA PHE A 158 -6.85 -4.28 5.72
C PHE A 158 -7.91 -3.63 4.85
N GLY A 159 -7.85 -2.32 4.59
CA GLY A 159 -8.79 -1.66 3.67
C GLY A 159 -8.59 -2.00 2.19
N ARG A 160 -7.40 -2.47 1.77
CA ARG A 160 -7.08 -2.76 0.36
C ARG A 160 -7.26 -4.23 -0.05
N ARG A 161 -7.38 -5.14 0.90
CA ARG A 161 -7.41 -6.59 0.65
C ARG A 161 -8.55 -7.20 1.44
N THR A 162 -9.17 -8.26 0.93
CA THR A 162 -10.09 -9.09 1.70
C THR A 162 -9.40 -9.52 3.00
N PRO A 163 -9.88 -9.08 4.17
CA PRO A 163 -9.25 -9.39 5.44
C PRO A 163 -9.32 -10.89 5.70
N GLY A 164 -8.15 -11.54 5.70
CA GLY A 164 -8.02 -12.96 6.01
C GLY A 164 -7.54 -13.17 7.45
N LYS A 165 -6.96 -14.35 7.72
CA LYS A 165 -6.42 -14.75 9.03
C LYS A 165 -5.55 -13.70 9.74
N THR A 166 -4.82 -12.86 8.98
CA THR A 166 -4.00 -11.77 9.54
C THR A 166 -4.85 -10.72 10.26
N PHE A 167 -6.01 -10.36 9.71
CA PHE A 167 -6.91 -9.41 10.37
C PHE A 167 -7.53 -10.04 11.61
N GLU A 168 -7.92 -11.31 11.57
CA GLU A 168 -8.50 -12.02 12.71
C GLU A 168 -7.52 -12.12 13.88
N SER A 169 -6.26 -12.43 13.59
CA SER A 169 -5.20 -12.49 14.61
C SER A 169 -4.95 -11.10 15.21
N PHE A 170 -4.96 -10.07 14.38
CA PHE A 170 -4.81 -8.68 14.83
C PHE A 170 -6.00 -8.21 15.66
N ALA A 171 -7.23 -8.52 15.24
CA ALA A 171 -8.46 -8.18 15.94
C ALA A 171 -8.53 -8.88 17.30
N ALA A 172 -8.16 -10.16 17.39
CA ALA A 172 -8.08 -10.89 18.64
C ALA A 172 -7.05 -10.27 19.60
N TYR A 173 -5.88 -9.86 19.09
CA TYR A 173 -4.87 -9.18 19.89
C TYR A 173 -5.35 -7.82 20.41
N VAL A 174 -5.99 -7.01 19.55
CA VAL A 174 -6.57 -5.71 19.94
C VAL A 174 -7.69 -5.88 20.98
N ALA A 175 -8.56 -6.89 20.81
CA ALA A 175 -9.60 -7.20 21.78
C ALA A 175 -9.00 -7.61 23.13
N LYS A 176 -7.93 -8.43 23.12
CA LYS A 176 -7.22 -8.82 24.34
C LYS A 176 -6.61 -7.63 25.08
N LEU A 177 -6.05 -6.65 24.35
CA LEU A 177 -5.59 -5.40 24.95
C LEU A 177 -6.75 -4.61 25.58
N ALA A 178 -7.85 -4.42 24.86
CA ALA A 178 -9.02 -3.71 25.39
C ALA A 178 -9.57 -4.36 26.68
N CYS A 179 -9.72 -5.68 26.70
CA CYS A 179 -10.21 -6.42 27.87
C CYS A 179 -9.27 -6.41 29.08
N ARG A 180 -7.98 -6.10 28.87
CA ARG A 180 -6.97 -5.92 29.93
C ARG A 180 -7.01 -4.50 30.48
N GLU A 181 -7.11 -3.51 29.60
CA GLU A 181 -7.13 -2.10 29.99
C GLU A 181 -8.43 -1.71 30.68
N ARG A 182 -9.54 -2.38 30.33
CA ARG A 182 -10.84 -2.22 30.98
C ARG A 182 -11.39 -3.55 31.45
N ALA A 183 -11.32 -3.77 32.77
CA ALA A 183 -11.73 -5.02 33.42
C ALA A 183 -13.26 -5.22 33.45
N ASP A 184 -14.03 -4.15 33.31
CA ASP A 184 -15.49 -4.15 33.30
C ASP A 184 -16.10 -4.61 31.96
N LEU A 185 -15.30 -4.65 30.88
CA LEU A 185 -15.78 -5.12 29.59
C LEU A 185 -16.12 -6.61 29.62
N VAL A 186 -17.30 -6.93 29.09
CA VAL A 186 -17.78 -8.29 28.83
C VAL A 186 -17.44 -8.70 27.42
N ARG A 187 -17.61 -7.80 26.44
CA ARG A 187 -17.38 -8.07 25.02
C ARG A 187 -16.66 -6.92 24.33
N VAL A 188 -15.83 -7.25 23.34
CA VAL A 188 -15.19 -6.28 22.45
C VAL A 188 -15.50 -6.62 20.99
N GLU A 189 -15.91 -5.62 20.21
CA GLU A 189 -16.02 -5.69 18.75
C GLU A 189 -14.87 -4.92 18.11
N VAL A 190 -14.17 -5.56 17.17
CA VAL A 190 -13.20 -4.92 16.28
C VAL A 190 -13.75 -4.99 14.86
N ALA A 191 -13.87 -3.85 14.21
CA ALA A 191 -14.45 -3.74 12.88
C ALA A 191 -13.68 -2.77 11.99
N LEU A 192 -13.86 -2.91 10.68
CA LEU A 192 -13.38 -1.94 9.71
C LEU A 192 -14.56 -1.07 9.27
N TRP A 193 -14.52 0.22 9.56
CA TRP A 193 -15.46 1.18 9.00
C TRP A 193 -14.94 1.62 7.63
N VAL A 194 -15.62 1.19 6.58
CA VAL A 194 -15.25 1.43 5.18
C VAL A 194 -16.19 2.48 4.61
N TYR A 195 -15.65 3.54 4.06
CA TYR A 195 -16.44 4.66 3.55
C TYR A 195 -15.93 5.10 2.18
N ARG A 196 -16.81 5.75 1.41
CA ARG A 196 -16.42 6.36 0.15
C ARG A 196 -15.78 7.71 0.42
N SER A 197 -14.59 7.94 -0.13
CA SER A 197 -13.95 9.26 -0.06
C SER A 197 -14.85 10.30 -0.73
N LEU A 198 -15.12 11.38 -0.02
CA LEU A 198 -15.89 12.50 -0.56
C LEU A 198 -15.09 13.26 -1.63
N PRO A 199 -15.78 13.84 -2.65
CA PRO A 199 -15.15 14.80 -3.54
C PRO A 199 -14.73 16.06 -2.76
N ALA A 200 -13.74 16.80 -3.27
CA ALA A 200 -13.16 17.97 -2.60
C ALA A 200 -14.23 18.99 -2.15
N GLN A 201 -15.16 19.32 -3.03
CA GLN A 201 -16.25 20.27 -2.76
C GLN A 201 -17.17 19.83 -1.60
N ALA A 202 -17.42 18.53 -1.45
CA ALA A 202 -18.24 18.01 -0.34
C ALA A 202 -17.47 18.08 0.98
N ARG A 203 -16.17 17.78 0.94
CA ARG A 203 -15.31 17.91 2.11
C ARG A 203 -15.17 19.36 2.58
N GLU A 204 -15.10 20.32 1.65
CA GLU A 204 -15.05 21.75 1.96
C GLU A 204 -16.31 22.27 2.65
N ARG A 205 -17.48 21.67 2.36
CA ARG A 205 -18.74 21.96 3.06
C ARG A 205 -18.84 21.34 4.46
N GLY A 206 -17.88 20.49 4.84
CA GLY A 206 -17.93 19.76 6.10
C GLY A 206 -18.81 18.51 6.06
N ASP A 207 -19.17 18.01 4.87
CA ASP A 207 -19.93 16.77 4.73
C ASP A 207 -19.12 15.61 5.36
N VAL A 208 -19.81 14.73 6.10
CA VAL A 208 -19.20 13.52 6.69
C VAL A 208 -19.44 12.33 5.77
N PRO A 209 -18.43 11.53 5.45
CA PRO A 209 -18.62 10.38 4.57
C PRO A 209 -19.52 9.34 5.21
N GLU A 210 -20.47 8.83 4.42
CA GLU A 210 -21.23 7.64 4.78
C GLU A 210 -20.37 6.39 4.58
N GLY A 211 -20.42 5.49 5.56
CA GLY A 211 -19.65 4.26 5.56
C GLY A 211 -20.41 3.09 6.15
N ALA A 212 -19.90 1.90 5.87
CA ALA A 212 -20.42 0.64 6.37
C ALA A 212 -19.34 -0.10 7.16
N TYR A 213 -19.75 -0.81 8.19
CA TYR A 213 -18.85 -1.69 8.93
C TYR A 213 -18.71 -3.03 8.22
N GLU A 214 -17.48 -3.34 7.85
CA GLU A 214 -17.06 -4.63 7.29
C GLU A 214 -16.18 -5.39 8.29
N ASN A 215 -16.05 -6.70 8.07
CA ASN A 215 -15.12 -7.57 8.80
C ASN A 215 -15.23 -7.46 10.32
N ARG A 216 -16.47 -7.39 10.83
CA ARG A 216 -16.72 -7.34 12.28
C ARG A 216 -16.24 -8.63 12.94
N ARG A 217 -15.54 -8.51 14.06
CA ARG A 217 -15.12 -9.61 14.92
C ARG A 217 -15.46 -9.28 16.35
N LYS A 218 -16.22 -10.16 17.00
CA LYS A 218 -16.64 -10.03 18.39
C LYS A 218 -15.88 -11.04 19.23
N TYR A 219 -15.44 -10.62 20.40
CA TYR A 219 -14.71 -11.45 21.35
C TYR A 219 -15.27 -11.24 22.74
N GLU A 220 -15.47 -12.33 23.47
CA GLU A 220 -15.82 -12.28 24.89
C GLU A 220 -14.54 -12.09 25.71
N CYS A 221 -14.55 -11.13 26.64
CA CYS A 221 -13.39 -10.81 27.46
C CYS A 221 -13.01 -11.95 28.42
N GLU A 222 -13.98 -12.75 28.85
CA GLU A 222 -13.75 -13.94 29.68
C GLU A 222 -12.79 -14.93 29.00
N ALA A 223 -12.95 -15.15 27.69
CA ALA A 223 -12.13 -16.09 26.93
C ALA A 223 -10.72 -15.54 26.56
N LEU A 224 -10.48 -14.24 26.73
CA LEU A 224 -9.24 -13.57 26.30
C LEU A 224 -8.29 -13.20 27.44
N ARG A 225 -8.77 -13.23 28.68
CA ARG A 225 -7.96 -12.98 29.90
C ARG A 225 -7.07 -14.18 30.17
#